data_AF-A0A1E4S774-F1
#
_entry.id   AF-A0A1E4S774-F1
#
_cell.length_a   1.000
_cell.length_b   1.000
_cell.length_c   1.000
_cell.angle_alpha   90.00
_cell.angle_beta   90.00
_cell.angle_gamma   90.00
#
_symmetry.space_group_name_H-M   'P 1'
#
loop_
_entity.id
_entity.type
_entity.pdbx_description
1 polymer ?
#
loop_
_entity_poly.entity_id
_entity_poly.type
_entity_poly.pdbx_seq_one_letter_code
_entity_poly.pdbx_strand_id
1 'polypeptide(L)'
;MEYDALDSLPYIDGDLSEDERLRVEQLILEEVGDTESMHPSVECVYPIPTASGILGELTEEEILSKDFTLGGIDMQRYDQLDDADCLQMLLSYTYLRANSLRICQDECVSQWTQCNEEQSLVNGSLSAEISRKRRKIESINAQRQLEQEEAHPLLSYLEHRWVQGIQKNVQLGIELLKEQNGLE
;
A
#
# COMPACT_ATOMS: atom_id res chain seq x y z
N MET A 1 7.51 -7.49 -25.11
CA MET A 1 8.18 -6.22 -24.79
C MET A 1 9.36 -6.57 -23.93
N GLU A 2 10.54 -6.58 -24.54
CA GLU A 2 11.81 -6.61 -23.84
C GLU A 2 11.90 -5.24 -23.15
N TYR A 3 11.69 -5.20 -21.84
CA TYR A 3 11.89 -3.97 -21.10
C TYR A 3 13.41 -3.80 -21.01
N ASP A 4 13.95 -2.77 -21.68
CA ASP A 4 15.27 -2.27 -21.32
C ASP A 4 15.22 -1.99 -19.82
N ALA A 5 16.03 -2.73 -19.06
CA ALA A 5 16.09 -2.57 -17.62
C ALA A 5 16.52 -1.12 -17.37
N LEU A 6 15.60 -0.32 -16.84
CA LEU A 6 15.87 1.05 -16.41
C LEU A 6 16.96 0.97 -15.33
N ASP A 7 18.18 1.35 -15.70
CA ASP A 7 19.37 1.22 -14.87
C ASP A 7 19.47 2.42 -13.93
N SER A 8 18.61 2.44 -12.91
CA SER A 8 18.82 3.27 -11.72
C SER A 8 19.48 2.39 -10.67
N LEU A 9 20.59 2.85 -10.10
CA LEU A 9 21.46 2.08 -9.20
C LEU A 9 21.52 2.74 -7.82
N PRO A 10 20.52 2.52 -6.93
CA PRO A 10 20.38 3.30 -5.69
C PRO A 10 21.51 3.15 -4.67
N TYR A 11 22.35 2.12 -4.77
CA TYR A 11 23.48 1.93 -3.87
C TYR A 11 24.77 2.61 -4.36
N ILE A 12 24.83 2.95 -5.66
CA ILE A 12 25.95 3.65 -6.31
C ILE A 12 25.60 5.13 -6.51
N ASP A 13 24.41 5.38 -7.04
CA ASP A 13 23.92 6.72 -7.33
C ASP A 13 23.80 7.48 -6.01
N GLY A 14 24.35 8.69 -5.98
CA GLY A 14 24.21 9.57 -4.82
C GLY A 14 22.75 9.96 -4.58
N ASP A 15 22.44 10.37 -3.35
CA ASP A 15 21.13 10.91 -3.04
C ASP A 15 20.81 12.12 -3.93
N LEU A 16 19.68 12.07 -4.63
CA LEU A 16 19.15 13.19 -5.41
C LEU A 16 18.88 14.38 -4.49
N SER A 17 19.38 15.56 -4.89
CA SER A 17 19.09 16.82 -4.19
C SER A 17 17.60 17.16 -4.29
N GLU A 18 17.06 17.85 -3.28
CA GLU A 18 15.67 18.33 -3.29
C GLU A 18 15.36 19.18 -4.54
N ASP A 19 16.32 19.98 -5.01
CA ASP A 19 16.17 20.79 -6.23
C ASP A 19 16.06 19.94 -7.50
N GLU A 20 16.80 18.83 -7.56
CA GLU A 20 16.77 17.89 -8.68
C GLU A 20 15.46 17.12 -8.70
N ARG A 21 14.97 16.71 -7.52
CA ARG A 21 13.66 16.06 -7.36
C ARG A 21 12.53 16.94 -7.88
N LEU A 22 12.52 18.22 -7.49
CA LEU A 22 11.49 19.17 -7.95
C LEU A 22 11.53 19.38 -9.47
N ARG A 23 12.72 19.45 -10.07
CA ARG A 23 12.85 19.55 -11.54
C ARG A 23 12.34 18.31 -12.24
N VAL A 24 12.71 17.12 -11.76
CA VAL A 24 12.26 15.85 -12.33
C VAL A 24 10.74 15.72 -12.20
N GLU A 25 10.17 16.11 -11.06
CA GLU A 25 8.72 16.12 -10.85
C GLU A 25 8.00 17.07 -11.81
N GLN A 26 8.55 18.28 -12.04
CA GLN A 26 8.01 19.20 -13.05
C GLN A 26 8.01 18.59 -14.46
N LEU A 27 9.12 17.97 -14.87
CA LEU A 27 9.21 17.28 -16.16
C LEU A 27 8.23 16.11 -16.26
N ILE A 28 8.06 15.34 -15.18
CA ILE A 28 7.06 14.27 -15.12
C ILE A 28 5.66 14.85 -15.31
N LEU A 29 5.32 15.95 -14.65
CA LEU A 29 4.01 16.59 -14.78
C LEU A 29 3.76 17.17 -16.17
N GLU A 30 4.80 17.63 -16.86
CA GLU A 30 4.71 18.09 -18.26
C GLU A 30 4.44 16.94 -19.23
N GLU A 31 5.02 15.76 -18.98
CA GLU A 31 4.88 14.56 -19.82
C GLU A 31 3.65 13.71 -19.46
N VAL A 32 3.21 13.75 -18.21
CA VAL A 32 1.97 13.15 -17.74
C VAL A 32 0.83 14.00 -18.31
N GLY A 33 0.33 13.57 -19.48
CA GLY A 33 -0.87 14.13 -20.10
C GLY A 33 -2.14 13.95 -19.25
N ASP A 34 -3.30 14.01 -19.89
CA ASP A 34 -4.60 13.95 -19.22
C ASP A 34 -4.78 12.61 -18.47
N THR A 35 -4.63 12.64 -17.14
CA THR A 35 -4.68 11.47 -16.24
C THR A 35 -6.08 11.21 -15.68
N GLU A 36 -7.08 11.98 -16.11
CA GLU A 36 -8.45 11.83 -15.59
C GLU A 36 -9.09 10.48 -15.96
N SER A 37 -8.57 9.76 -16.97
CA SER A 37 -9.05 8.41 -17.26
C SER A 37 -8.29 7.36 -16.44
N MET A 38 -9.00 6.67 -15.54
CA MET A 38 -8.47 5.47 -14.86
C MET A 38 -7.92 4.48 -15.90
N HIS A 39 -6.74 3.93 -15.62
CA HIS A 39 -6.12 2.95 -16.51
C HIS A 39 -7.04 1.73 -16.65
N PRO A 40 -7.28 1.20 -17.87
CA PRO A 40 -8.28 0.14 -18.10
C PRO A 40 -8.02 -1.17 -17.35
N SER A 41 -6.81 -1.40 -16.85
CA SER A 41 -6.50 -2.56 -16.00
C SER A 41 -6.93 -2.41 -14.54
N VAL A 42 -7.30 -1.20 -14.08
CA VAL A 42 -7.69 -0.97 -12.68
C VAL A 42 -8.96 -1.76 -12.34
N GLU A 43 -9.94 -1.81 -13.24
CA GLU A 43 -11.16 -2.60 -13.06
C GLU A 43 -10.89 -4.11 -12.96
N CYS A 44 -9.83 -4.60 -13.59
CA CYS A 44 -9.47 -6.02 -13.56
C CYS A 44 -8.74 -6.42 -12.27
N VAL A 45 -7.94 -5.52 -11.69
CA VAL A 45 -7.14 -5.80 -10.49
C VAL A 45 -7.91 -5.47 -9.21
N TYR A 46 -8.73 -4.42 -9.25
CA TYR A 46 -9.57 -3.97 -8.15
C TYR A 46 -11.02 -3.82 -8.62
N PRO A 47 -11.75 -4.94 -8.78
CA PRO A 47 -13.19 -4.84 -8.99
C PRO A 47 -13.79 -4.13 -7.78
N ILE A 48 -14.46 -3.01 -8.00
CA ILE A 48 -15.21 -2.32 -6.96
C ILE A 48 -16.22 -3.35 -6.43
N PRO A 49 -16.20 -3.68 -5.12
CA PRO A 49 -17.15 -4.64 -4.57
C PRO A 49 -18.56 -4.12 -4.79
N THR A 50 -19.30 -4.72 -5.71
CA THR A 50 -20.72 -4.41 -5.87
C THR A 50 -21.39 -4.88 -4.58
N ALA A 51 -21.96 -3.94 -3.82
CA ALA A 51 -22.68 -4.26 -2.59
C ALA A 51 -23.74 -5.31 -2.90
N SER A 52 -23.51 -6.55 -2.47
CA SER A 52 -24.41 -7.65 -2.73
C SER A 52 -25.47 -7.68 -1.63
N GLY A 53 -26.75 -7.68 -2.01
CA GLY A 53 -27.89 -7.72 -1.08
C GLY A 53 -28.54 -6.36 -0.84
N ILE A 54 -29.14 -6.19 0.34
CA ILE A 54 -30.02 -5.05 0.70
C ILE A 54 -29.33 -3.68 0.49
N LEU A 55 -28.01 -3.59 0.68
CA LEU A 55 -27.25 -2.35 0.48
C LEU A 55 -27.07 -1.95 -0.99
N GLY A 56 -27.19 -2.90 -1.93
CA GLY A 56 -27.09 -2.62 -3.36
C GLY A 56 -28.41 -2.17 -4.00
N GLU A 57 -29.54 -2.41 -3.35
CA GLU A 57 -30.87 -1.96 -3.78
C GLU A 57 -31.23 -0.57 -3.25
N LEU A 58 -30.49 -0.08 -2.25
CA LEU A 58 -30.70 1.26 -1.68
C LEU A 58 -30.09 2.32 -2.59
N THR A 59 -30.89 3.32 -2.92
CA THR A 59 -30.43 4.50 -3.66
C THR A 59 -29.67 5.45 -2.74
N GLU A 60 -28.71 6.22 -3.28
CA GLU A 60 -27.99 7.25 -2.51
C GLU A 60 -28.95 8.23 -1.81
N GLU A 61 -30.08 8.54 -2.46
CA GLU A 61 -31.12 9.42 -1.93
C GLU A 61 -31.82 8.83 -0.68
N GLU A 62 -32.02 7.52 -0.64
CA GLU A 62 -32.59 6.83 0.51
C GLU A 62 -31.62 6.81 1.69
N ILE A 63 -30.32 6.58 1.45
CA ILE A 63 -29.28 6.54 2.49
C ILE A 63 -29.05 7.95 3.11
N LEU A 64 -29.11 8.99 2.27
CA LEU A 64 -28.97 10.39 2.69
C LEU A 64 -30.21 10.95 3.39
N SER A 65 -31.33 10.24 3.37
CA SER A 65 -32.54 10.66 4.06
C SER A 65 -32.32 10.62 5.58
N LYS A 66 -32.73 11.69 6.26
CA LYS A 66 -32.55 11.84 7.71
C LYS A 66 -33.35 10.82 8.53
N ASP A 67 -34.32 10.18 7.89
CA ASP A 67 -35.21 9.18 8.48
C ASP A 67 -34.78 7.73 8.15
N PHE A 68 -33.70 7.56 7.38
CA PHE A 68 -33.17 6.23 7.09
C PHE A 68 -32.57 5.61 8.35
N THR A 69 -33.19 4.51 8.78
CA THR A 69 -32.68 3.68 9.85
C THR A 69 -32.68 2.23 9.35
N LEU A 70 -31.61 1.48 9.63
CA LEU A 70 -31.51 0.07 9.26
C LEU A 70 -32.50 -0.84 10.02
N GLY A 71 -33.50 -0.29 10.71
CA GLY A 71 -34.37 -1.03 11.61
C GLY A 71 -33.61 -1.64 12.78
N GLY A 72 -32.80 -0.82 13.47
CA GLY A 72 -32.10 -1.23 14.68
C GLY A 72 -33.06 -1.62 15.81
N ILE A 73 -32.58 -2.41 16.77
CA ILE A 73 -33.33 -2.73 17.98
C ILE A 73 -33.45 -1.45 18.81
N ASP A 74 -34.63 -0.83 18.81
CA ASP A 74 -34.95 0.32 19.64
C ASP A 74 -35.29 -0.13 21.07
N MET A 75 -34.54 0.38 22.04
CA MET A 75 -34.73 0.06 23.45
C MET A 75 -36.02 0.66 24.01
N GLN A 76 -36.53 1.76 23.41
CA GLN A 76 -37.78 2.41 23.84
C GLN A 76 -39.00 1.49 23.68
N ARG A 77 -38.92 0.50 22.77
CA ARG A 77 -39.96 -0.51 22.55
C ARG A 77 -40.17 -1.43 23.76
N TYR A 78 -39.15 -1.59 24.61
CA TYR A 78 -39.22 -2.45 25.79
C TYR A 78 -39.55 -1.69 27.09
N ASP A 79 -39.59 -0.36 27.03
CA ASP A 79 -39.90 0.49 28.19
C ASP A 79 -41.43 0.71 28.39
N GLN A 80 -42.24 0.43 27.37
CA GLN A 80 -43.69 0.58 27.40
C GLN A 80 -44.37 -0.71 27.90
N LEU A 81 -44.78 -0.72 29.17
CA LEU A 81 -45.30 -1.91 29.87
C LEU A 81 -46.82 -1.92 30.07
N ASP A 82 -47.54 -1.09 29.33
CA ASP A 82 -48.96 -0.84 29.58
C ASP A 82 -49.89 -1.90 28.97
N ASP A 83 -49.40 -2.71 28.03
CA ASP A 83 -50.16 -3.72 27.29
C ASP A 83 -49.85 -5.16 27.74
N ALA A 84 -50.88 -6.01 27.79
CA ALA A 84 -50.77 -7.40 28.25
C ALA A 84 -49.90 -8.26 27.32
N ASP A 85 -49.92 -7.98 26.01
CA ASP A 85 -49.10 -8.66 25.01
C ASP A 85 -47.62 -8.27 25.14
N CYS A 86 -47.33 -6.99 25.45
CA CYS A 86 -45.98 -6.52 25.76
C CYS A 86 -45.39 -7.20 27.00
N LEU A 87 -46.21 -7.41 28.03
CA LEU A 87 -45.80 -8.12 29.25
C LEU A 87 -45.47 -9.59 29.00
N GLN A 88 -46.26 -10.30 28.18
CA GLN A 88 -45.95 -11.69 27.81
C GLN A 88 -44.66 -11.79 27.00
N MET A 89 -44.47 -10.88 26.06
CA MET A 89 -43.24 -10.78 25.27
C MET A 89 -42.03 -10.52 26.18
N LEU A 90 -42.11 -9.57 27.11
CA LEU A 90 -41.03 -9.30 28.06
C LEU A 90 -40.73 -10.52 28.94
N LEU A 91 -41.75 -11.25 29.39
CA LEU A 91 -41.56 -12.48 30.16
C LEU A 91 -40.79 -13.54 29.36
N SER A 92 -41.11 -13.70 28.07
CA SER A 92 -40.36 -14.62 27.20
C SER A 92 -38.90 -14.18 27.01
N TYR A 93 -38.64 -12.89 26.81
CA TYR A 93 -37.28 -12.38 26.65
C TYR A 93 -36.46 -12.47 27.94
N THR A 94 -37.06 -12.16 29.08
CA THR A 94 -36.40 -12.30 30.39
C THR A 94 -36.10 -13.76 30.71
N TYR A 95 -37.00 -14.68 30.40
CA TYR A 95 -36.77 -16.12 30.53
C TYR A 95 -35.64 -16.61 29.62
N LEU A 96 -35.65 -16.23 28.34
CA LEU A 96 -34.59 -16.56 27.40
C LEU A 96 -33.24 -15.97 27.83
N ARG A 97 -33.24 -14.72 28.31
CA ARG A 97 -32.05 -14.06 28.85
C ARG A 97 -31.50 -14.78 30.09
N ALA A 98 -32.36 -15.23 31.00
CA ALA A 98 -31.92 -15.98 32.17
C ALA A 98 -31.27 -17.31 31.76
N ASN A 99 -31.86 -18.01 30.78
CA ASN A 99 -31.30 -19.24 30.24
C ASN A 99 -29.98 -19.03 29.49
N SER A 100 -29.88 -17.97 28.69
CA SER A 100 -28.64 -17.65 27.97
C SER A 100 -27.53 -17.22 28.92
N LEU A 101 -27.83 -16.41 29.94
CA LEU A 101 -26.87 -16.02 30.97
C LEU A 101 -26.36 -17.23 31.75
N ARG A 102 -27.22 -18.20 32.04
CA ARG A 102 -26.80 -19.45 32.69
C ARG A 102 -25.76 -20.19 31.85
N ILE A 103 -26.04 -20.40 30.55
CA ILE A 103 -25.10 -21.06 29.63
C ILE A 103 -23.80 -20.24 29.49
N CYS A 104 -23.92 -18.91 29.36
CA CYS A 104 -22.75 -18.04 29.31
C CYS A 104 -21.92 -18.12 30.61
N GLN A 105 -22.54 -18.20 31.78
CA GLN A 105 -21.79 -18.29 33.03
C GLN A 105 -20.93 -19.56 33.09
N ASP A 106 -21.42 -20.65 32.53
CA ASP A 106 -20.73 -21.95 32.55
C ASP A 106 -19.59 -22.00 31.50
N GLU A 107 -19.82 -21.50 30.28
CA GLU A 107 -18.91 -21.70 29.15
C GLU A 107 -18.11 -20.47 28.71
N CYS A 108 -18.52 -19.25 29.10
CA CYS A 108 -17.94 -18.01 28.56
C CYS A 108 -16.46 -17.88 28.88
N VAL A 109 -16.03 -18.27 30.09
CA VAL A 109 -14.61 -18.19 30.46
C VAL A 109 -13.78 -19.13 29.59
N SER A 110 -14.24 -20.37 29.38
CA SER A 110 -13.53 -21.36 28.56
C SER A 110 -13.47 -20.93 27.09
N GLN A 111 -14.60 -20.48 26.53
CA GLN A 111 -14.66 -19.97 25.16
C GLN A 111 -13.81 -18.72 24.97
N TRP A 112 -13.83 -17.79 25.92
CA TRP A 112 -13.00 -16.59 25.85
C TRP A 112 -11.51 -16.93 25.87
N THR A 113 -11.08 -17.86 26.73
CA THR A 113 -9.68 -18.30 26.75
C THR A 113 -9.28 -18.97 25.43
N GLN A 114 -10.15 -19.83 24.88
CA GLN A 114 -9.89 -20.49 23.60
C GLN A 114 -9.75 -19.46 22.46
N CYS A 115 -10.69 -18.52 22.34
CA CYS A 115 -10.62 -17.46 21.33
C CYS A 115 -9.34 -16.62 21.47
N ASN A 116 -8.92 -16.34 22.70
CA ASN A 116 -7.69 -15.58 22.95
C ASN A 116 -6.42 -16.37 22.57
N GLU A 117 -6.41 -17.68 22.81
CA GLU A 117 -5.35 -18.59 22.34
C GLU A 117 -5.30 -18.64 20.81
N GLU A 118 -6.45 -18.81 20.15
CA GLU A 118 -6.56 -18.79 18.69
C GLU A 118 -6.07 -17.46 18.11
N GLN A 119 -6.46 -16.33 18.70
CA GLN A 119 -5.98 -15.01 18.28
C GLN A 119 -4.47 -14.86 18.48
N SER A 120 -3.92 -15.39 19.57
CA SER A 120 -2.48 -15.38 19.83
C SER A 120 -1.71 -16.23 18.81
N LEU A 121 -2.25 -17.37 18.40
CA LEU A 121 -1.69 -18.21 17.34
C LEU A 121 -1.66 -17.49 15.99
N VAL A 122 -2.75 -16.82 15.62
CA VAL A 122 -2.83 -16.03 14.37
C VAL A 122 -1.85 -14.85 14.41
N ASN A 123 -1.75 -14.14 15.52
CA ASN A 123 -0.76 -13.06 15.67
C ASN A 123 0.67 -13.59 15.56
N GLY A 124 0.95 -14.76 16.15
CA GLY A 124 2.23 -15.44 16.05
C GLY A 124 2.60 -15.82 14.62
N SER A 125 1.66 -16.38 13.86
CA SER A 125 1.89 -16.75 12.46
C SER A 125 2.12 -15.53 11.57
N LEU A 126 1.34 -14.46 11.73
CA LEU A 126 1.54 -13.19 11.00
C LEU A 126 2.90 -12.56 11.32
N SER A 127 3.30 -12.54 12.59
CA SER A 127 4.62 -12.05 13.00
C SER A 127 5.77 -12.86 12.39
N ALA A 128 5.62 -14.20 12.34
CA ALA A 128 6.57 -15.08 11.68
C ALA A 128 6.66 -14.82 10.17
N GLU A 129 5.52 -14.58 9.51
CA GLU A 129 5.49 -14.22 8.09
C GLU A 129 6.15 -12.87 7.81
N ILE A 130 5.88 -11.84 8.64
CA ILE A 130 6.56 -10.54 8.54
C ILE A 130 8.07 -10.72 8.66
N SER A 131 8.52 -11.48 9.66
CA SER A 131 9.95 -11.76 9.88
C SER A 131 10.57 -12.55 8.73
N ARG A 132 9.82 -13.47 8.10
CA ARG A 132 10.26 -14.19 6.91
C ARG A 132 10.38 -13.27 5.69
N LYS A 133 9.39 -12.39 5.47
CA LYS A 133 9.41 -11.41 4.37
C LYS A 133 10.55 -10.40 4.53
N ARG A 134 10.78 -9.90 5.75
CA ARG A 134 11.91 -9.01 6.07
C ARG A 134 13.26 -9.65 5.73
N ARG A 135 13.51 -10.89 6.20
CA ARG A 135 14.74 -11.62 5.84
C ARG A 135 14.91 -11.81 4.34
N LYS A 136 13.82 -12.06 3.60
CA LYS A 136 13.87 -12.16 2.14
C LYS A 136 14.23 -10.82 1.49
N ILE A 137 13.64 -9.72 1.97
CA ILE A 137 13.96 -8.36 1.49
C ILE A 137 15.43 -8.03 1.79
N GLU A 138 15.91 -8.29 3.00
CA GLU A 138 17.30 -8.08 3.38
C GLU A 138 18.26 -8.88 2.49
N SER A 139 17.95 -10.15 2.22
CA SER A 139 18.74 -10.98 1.30
C SER A 139 18.76 -10.44 -0.13
N ILE A 140 17.64 -9.95 -0.63
CA ILE A 140 17.55 -9.36 -1.97
C ILE A 140 18.33 -8.03 -2.03
N ASN A 141 18.17 -7.18 -1.02
CA ASN A 141 18.87 -5.91 -0.94
C ASN A 141 20.39 -6.10 -0.81
N ALA A 142 20.83 -7.08 0.00
CA ALA A 142 22.24 -7.43 0.11
C ALA A 142 22.82 -7.93 -1.23
N GLN A 143 22.06 -8.75 -1.96
CA GLN A 143 22.47 -9.20 -3.30
C GLN A 143 22.55 -8.02 -4.27
N ARG A 144 21.54 -7.15 -4.32
CA ARG A 144 21.54 -5.95 -5.18
C ARG A 144 22.71 -5.05 -4.86
N GLN A 145 22.99 -4.81 -3.59
CA GLN A 145 24.11 -4.00 -3.16
C GLN A 145 25.44 -4.59 -3.67
N LEU A 146 25.65 -5.90 -3.52
CA LEU A 146 26.85 -6.57 -4.00
C LEU A 146 27.01 -6.47 -5.52
N GLU A 147 25.95 -6.75 -6.28
CA GLU A 147 25.97 -6.65 -7.75
C GLU A 147 26.30 -5.22 -8.21
N GLN A 148 25.77 -4.22 -7.52
CA GLN A 148 26.05 -2.80 -7.79
C GLN A 148 27.48 -2.41 -7.42
N GLU A 149 27.96 -2.80 -6.24
CA GLU A 149 29.34 -2.54 -5.80
C GLU A 149 30.39 -3.21 -6.70
N GLU A 150 30.10 -4.40 -7.25
CA GLU A 150 30.97 -5.08 -8.22
C GLU A 150 31.04 -4.33 -9.56
N ALA A 151 29.93 -3.75 -10.03
CA ALA A 151 29.87 -2.99 -11.27
C ALA A 151 30.48 -1.57 -11.14
N HIS A 152 30.40 -0.98 -9.95
CA HIS A 152 30.88 0.38 -9.66
C HIS A 152 32.29 0.71 -10.18
N PRO A 153 33.36 -0.09 -9.88
CA PRO A 153 34.71 0.23 -10.33
C PRO A 153 34.85 0.18 -11.86
N LEU A 154 34.09 -0.69 -12.53
CA LEU A 154 34.09 -0.78 -13.99
C LEU A 154 33.44 0.46 -14.61
N LEU A 155 32.31 0.90 -14.07
CA LEU A 155 31.65 2.14 -14.51
C LEU A 155 32.55 3.36 -14.30
N SER A 156 33.15 3.49 -13.11
CA SER A 156 34.10 4.58 -12.79
C SER A 156 35.31 4.58 -13.75
N TYR A 157 35.85 3.39 -14.08
CA TYR A 157 36.96 3.27 -15.02
C TYR A 157 36.56 3.71 -16.44
N LEU A 158 35.40 3.27 -16.91
CA LEU A 158 34.88 3.64 -18.23
C LEU A 158 34.59 5.14 -18.33
N GLU A 159 34.00 5.72 -17.29
CA GLU A 159 33.78 7.17 -17.20
C GLU A 159 35.10 7.93 -17.26
N HIS A 160 36.08 7.55 -16.44
CA HIS A 160 37.39 8.21 -16.44
C HIS A 160 38.08 8.12 -17.81
N ARG A 161 38.06 6.93 -18.44
CA ARG A 161 38.61 6.72 -19.77
C ARG A 161 37.88 7.56 -20.83
N TRP A 162 36.56 7.68 -20.72
CA TRP A 162 35.76 8.50 -21.62
C TRP A 162 36.08 9.99 -21.47
N VAL A 163 36.14 10.52 -20.25
CA VAL A 163 36.55 11.90 -19.96
C VAL A 163 37.95 12.19 -20.48
N GLN A 164 38.91 11.29 -20.26
CA GLN A 164 40.26 11.42 -20.83
C GLN A 164 40.25 11.42 -22.36
N GLY A 165 39.41 10.59 -22.99
CA GLY A 165 39.26 10.55 -24.44
C GLY A 165 38.74 11.88 -24.99
N ILE A 166 37.71 12.46 -24.35
CA ILE A 166 37.20 13.79 -24.69
C ILE A 166 38.28 14.84 -24.50
N GLN A 167 38.99 14.83 -23.38
CA GLN A 167 40.04 15.80 -23.11
C GLN A 167 41.15 15.76 -24.17
N LYS A 168 41.59 14.56 -24.58
CA LYS A 168 42.58 14.40 -25.66
C LYS A 168 42.06 14.94 -26.99
N ASN A 169 40.80 14.66 -27.34
CA ASN A 169 40.20 15.17 -28.57
C ASN A 169 40.09 16.70 -28.57
N VAL A 170 39.73 17.30 -27.44
CA VAL A 170 39.67 18.75 -27.27
C VAL A 170 41.06 19.37 -27.37
N GLN A 171 42.08 18.77 -26.72
CA GLN A 171 43.46 19.23 -26.81
C GLN A 171 43.99 19.20 -28.24
N LEU A 172 43.76 18.09 -28.95
CA LEU A 172 44.13 17.96 -30.36
C LEU A 172 43.43 19.02 -31.23
N GLY A 173 42.14 19.27 -30.99
CA GLY A 173 41.40 20.32 -31.68
C GLY A 173 41.97 21.72 -31.44
N ILE A 174 42.39 22.02 -30.22
CA ILE A 174 43.05 23.29 -29.87
C ILE A 174 44.42 23.39 -30.57
N GLU A 175 45.21 22.32 -30.57
CA GLU A 175 46.52 22.29 -31.25
C GLU A 175 46.37 22.53 -32.76
N LEU A 176 45.43 21.84 -33.42
CA LEU A 176 45.13 22.03 -34.83
C LEU A 176 44.68 23.47 -35.14
N LEU A 177 43.88 24.09 -34.27
CA LEU A 177 43.45 25.48 -34.43
C LEU A 177 44.60 26.48 -34.21
N LYS A 178 45.56 26.17 -33.32
CA LYS A 178 46.76 26.99 -33.13
C LYS A 178 47.66 26.93 -34.36
N GLU A 179 47.85 25.75 -34.94
CA GLU A 179 48.63 25.57 -36.17
C GLU A 179 47.95 26.28 -37.36
N GLN A 180 46.62 26.28 -37.46
CA GLN A 180 45.90 26.99 -38.52
C GLN A 180 45.92 28.53 -38.36
N ASN A 181 45.93 29.04 -37.14
CA ASN A 181 45.91 30.48 -36.87
C ASN A 181 47.30 31.13 -36.72
N GLY A 182 48.39 30.37 -36.84
CA GLY A 182 49.76 30.91 -36.91
C GLY A 182 50.18 31.69 -35.65
N LEU A 183 49.72 31.28 -34.47
CA LEU A 183 50.16 31.84 -33.19
C LEU A 183 51.14 30.87 -32.52
N GLU A 184 52.43 31.11 -32.74
CA GLU A 184 53.53 30.64 -31.87
C GLU A 184 53.47 31.33 -30.49
#